data_AF-A0A976E6S7-F1
#
_entry.id   AF-A0A976E6S7-F1
#
_cell.length_a   1.000
_cell.length_b   1.000
_cell.length_c   1.000
_cell.angle_alpha   90.00
_cell.angle_beta   90.00
_cell.angle_gamma   90.00
#
_symmetry.space_group_name_H-M   'P 1'
#
loop_
_entity.id
_entity.type
_entity.pdbx_description
1 polymer ?
#
loop_
_entity_poly.entity_id
_entity_poly.type
_entity_poly.pdbx_seq_one_letter_code
_entity_poly.pdbx_strand_id
1 'polypeptide(L)' 'MGKIQLTKVRKSFGEVDVIPGIDLTIENGEFVVFVGPSGCGKSTLL' A
#
# COMPACT_ATOMS: atom_id res chain seq x y z
N MET A 1 19.78 -0.87 1.95
CA MET A 1 18.36 -0.99 1.53
C MET A 1 17.95 0.37 1.00
N GLY A 2 16.98 0.44 0.07
CA GLY A 2 16.59 1.70 -0.58
C GLY A 2 15.37 2.33 0.08
N LYS A 3 15.17 3.63 -0.13
CA LYS A 3 13.89 4.32 0.13
C LYS A 3 12.82 3.75 -0.81
N ILE A 4 11.62 3.53 -0.29
CA ILE A 4 10.44 3.14 -1.09
C ILE A 4 9.48 4.32 -1.15
N GLN A 5 8.98 4.64 -2.34
CA GLN A 5 7.94 5.65 -2.54
C GLN A 5 6.83 5.09 -3.41
N LEU A 6 5.61 5.16 -2.89
CA LEU A 6 4.38 4.92 -3.61
C LEU A 6 3.71 6.28 -3.79
N THR A 7 3.40 6.64 -5.03
CA THR A 7 2.75 7.91 -5.36
C THR A 7 1.47 7.63 -6.13
N LYS A 8 0.33 8.01 -5.54
CA LYS A 8 -1.02 7.82 -6.09
C LYS A 8 -1.27 6.39 -6.59
N VAL A 9 -0.72 5.39 -5.89
CA VAL A 9 -0.89 3.99 -6.28
C VAL A 9 -2.36 3.60 -6.09
N ARG A 10 -2.94 3.04 -7.16
CA ARG A 10 -4.33 2.59 -7.22
C ARG A 10 -4.42 1.16 -7.71
N LYS A 11 -5.39 0.42 -7.21
CA LYS A 11 -5.65 -0.95 -7.66
C LYS A 11 -7.11 -1.32 -7.52
N SER A 12 -7.70 -1.75 -8.63
CA SER A 12 -9.03 -2.31 -8.68
C SER A 12 -9.01 -3.68 -9.37
N PHE A 13 -9.99 -4.52 -9.02
CA PHE A 13 -10.26 -5.80 -9.68
C PHE A 13 -11.71 -5.77 -10.17
N GLY A 14 -11.90 -5.54 -11.48
CA GLY A 14 -13.20 -5.25 -12.03
C GLY A 14 -13.76 -3.96 -11.41
N GLU A 15 -14.99 -4.02 -10.88
CA GLU A 15 -15.67 -2.90 -10.23
C GLU A 15 -15.23 -2.67 -8.78
N VAL A 16 -14.44 -3.59 -8.20
CA VAL A 16 -14.01 -3.49 -6.80
C VAL A 16 -12.73 -2.68 -6.71
N ASP A 17 -12.81 -1.52 -6.07
CA ASP A 17 -11.65 -0.67 -5.78
C ASP A 17 -10.99 -1.10 -4.45
N VAL A 18 -9.80 -1.69 -4.54
CA VAL A 18 -9.06 -2.27 -3.40
C VAL A 18 -8.06 -1.29 -2.81
N ILE A 19 -7.41 -0.50 -3.67
CA ILE A 19 -6.51 0.58 -3.27
C ILE A 19 -7.02 1.85 -3.95
N PRO A 20 -7.78 2.71 -3.25
CA PRO A 20 -8.43 3.88 -3.84
C PRO A 20 -7.48 5.03 -4.22
N GLY A 21 -6.20 4.88 -3.93
CA GLY A 21 -5.17 5.89 -4.15
C GLY A 21 -4.43 6.17 -2.86
N ILE A 22 -3.18 5.73 -2.78
CA ILE A 22 -2.35 5.99 -1.61
C ILE A 22 -1.02 6.62 -1.99
N ASP A 23 -0.52 7.45 -1.09
CA ASP A 23 0.83 7.97 -1.08
C ASP A 23 1.53 7.41 0.18
N LEU A 24 2.64 6.72 0.00
CA LEU A 24 3.43 6.13 1.08
C LEU A 24 4.91 6.37 0.82
N THR A 25 5.63 6.79 1.84
CA THR A 25 7.10 6.84 1.81
C THR A 25 7.62 6.00 2.97
N ILE A 26 8.53 5.08 2.68
CA ILE A 26 9.27 4.30 3.66
C ILE A 26 10.73 4.67 3.51
N GLU A 27 11.30 5.28 4.53
CA GLU A 27 12.69 5.71 4.53
C GLU A 27 13.64 4.52 4.75
N ASN A 28 14.91 4.70 4.39
CA ASN A 28 15.89 3.63 4.48
C ASN A 28 16.10 3.21 5.95
N GLY A 29 15.90 1.91 6.23
CA GLY A 29 16.05 1.33 7.56
C GLY A 29 14.79 1.39 8.42
N GLU A 30 13.68 1.94 7.91
CA GLU A 30 12.40 1.89 8.62
C GLU A 30 11.81 0.49 8.64
N PHE A 31 11.25 0.12 9.78
CA PHE A 31 10.46 -1.08 9.95
C PHE A 31 8.97 -0.72 9.98
N VAL A 32 8.25 -1.08 8.93
CA VAL A 32 6.85 -0.70 8.73
C VAL A 32 5.94 -1.92 8.82
N VAL A 33 4.79 -1.77 9.50
CA VAL A 33 3.78 -2.81 9.63
C VAL A 33 2.45 -2.29 9.08
N PHE A 34 1.83 -3.06 8.19
CA PHE A 34 0.47 -2.78 7.73
C PHE A 34 -0.57 -3.47 8.63
N VAL A 35 -1.46 -2.67 9.21
CA VAL A 35 -2.55 -3.14 10.09
C VAL A 35 -3.91 -2.74 9.55
N GLY A 36 -4.93 -3.57 9.79
CA GLY A 36 -6.31 -3.29 9.40
C GLY A 36 -7.14 -4.57 9.20
N PRO A 37 -8.48 -4.45 9.08
CA PRO A 37 -9.39 -5.59 8.94
C PRO A 37 -9.09 -6.48 7.73
N SER A 38 -9.62 -7.70 7.71
CA SER A 38 -9.54 -8.57 6.52
C SER A 38 -10.16 -7.87 5.31
N GLY A 39 -9.53 -7.96 4.14
CA GLY A 39 -10.00 -7.33 2.89
C GLY A 39 -9.62 -5.87 2.67
N CYS A 40 -8.94 -5.19 3.60
CA CYS A 40 -8.60 -3.76 3.45
C CYS A 40 -7.39 -3.46 2.52
N GLY A 41 -6.95 -4.40 1.68
CA GLY A 41 -5.90 -4.16 0.67
C GLY A 41 -4.43 -4.34 1.09
N LYS A 42 -4.14 -4.74 2.34
CA LYS A 42 -2.75 -4.91 2.85
C LYS A 42 -1.89 -5.83 1.99
N SER A 43 -2.34 -7.06 1.76
CA SER A 43 -1.61 -8.05 0.95
C SER A 43 -1.57 -7.70 -0.54
N THR A 44 -2.47 -6.81 -0.99
CA THR A 44 -2.45 -6.27 -2.36
C THR A 44 -1.41 -5.16 -2.51
N LEU A 45 -1.05 -4.49 -1.41
CA LEU A 45 -0.08 -3.40 -1.38
C LEU A 45 1.37 -3.88 -1.24
N LEU A 46 1.58 -5.02 -0.58
CA LEU A 46 2.87 -5.74 -0.50
C LEU A 46 3.21 -6.42 -1.83
#